data_AF-A0A3D1KHI5-F1
#
_entry.id   AF-A0A3D1KHI5-F1
#
_cell.length_a   1.000
_cell.length_b   1.000
_cell.length_c   1.000
_cell.angle_alpha   90.00
_cell.angle_beta   90.00
_cell.angle_gamma   90.00
#
_symmetry.space_group_name_H-M   'P 1'
#
loop_
_entity.id
_entity.type
_entity.pdbx_description
1 polymer ?
#
loop_
_entity_poly.entity_id
_entity_poly.type
_entity_poly.pdbx_seq_one_letter_code
_entity_poly.pdbx_strand_id
1 'polypeptide(L)'
;DFFISRRGFFFDLSPWEDEAATDDMLQTAGTDAAVLKEMLKEAYELKKGREMCYIGGFPAWAYKYTKHAGGKHGDVETEWHFSELISHYNAFKDADAIGYGALANASFWQHFPTKRYRQRWTDKQELQRKGLVDSNGKVRTDRQYIIIYMGDYDASSWVSQRTADIWDAPERGRLPIMWCISPVLSERIPHALHYIRQTATTNDYFAAADNGAGYMIPGIAEHEDIRCGTTNRIDTWAAHCQHYYKKWGLTVSGFIIDANGPAMQKRALDAYSKFSPNGIVPQKTPHRLLHNNMPILPSDWDLVDDDPKKAAKVLVDRLHARPVPFHWYRCILKTPAWYEQVIQEAQRLDPSVMLLNMPDFFELYRMWLKEKG
;
A
#
# COMPACT_ATOMS: atom_id res chain seq x y z
N ASP A 1 10.84 18.13 -11.91
CA ASP A 1 10.24 18.76 -13.12
C ASP A 1 8.71 18.70 -13.12
N PHE A 2 8.07 17.56 -12.83
CA PHE A 2 6.60 17.41 -12.80
C PHE A 2 5.89 18.47 -11.94
N PHE A 3 6.30 18.61 -10.68
CA PHE A 3 5.68 19.58 -9.76
C PHE A 3 5.84 21.02 -10.26
N ILE A 4 6.95 21.37 -10.91
CA ILE A 4 7.14 22.69 -11.54
C ILE A 4 6.10 22.89 -12.65
N SER A 5 5.90 21.90 -13.52
CA SER A 5 4.90 21.96 -14.60
C SER A 5 3.46 22.12 -14.08
N ARG A 6 3.20 21.71 -12.83
CA ARG A 6 1.93 21.82 -12.13
C ARG A 6 1.85 23.05 -11.20
N ARG A 7 2.84 23.96 -11.25
CA ARG A 7 2.95 25.14 -10.37
C ARG A 7 2.93 24.75 -8.88
N GLY A 8 3.56 23.62 -8.56
CA GLY A 8 3.67 23.11 -7.20
C GLY A 8 4.51 24.05 -6.32
N PHE A 9 4.17 24.06 -5.04
CA PHE A 9 4.94 24.72 -4.00
C PHE A 9 5.93 23.74 -3.38
N PHE A 10 7.18 24.17 -3.18
CA PHE A 10 8.26 23.33 -2.67
C PHE A 10 8.60 23.76 -1.24
N PHE A 11 8.80 22.79 -0.37
CA PHE A 11 9.19 22.99 1.02
C PHE A 11 10.13 21.89 1.47
N ASP A 12 10.88 22.17 2.53
CA ASP A 12 11.78 21.26 3.22
C ASP A 12 11.68 21.64 4.70
N LEU A 13 10.83 20.91 5.44
CA LEU A 13 10.43 21.26 6.80
C LEU A 13 10.38 19.98 7.65
N SER A 14 10.94 20.05 8.85
CA SER A 14 10.80 19.01 9.87
C SER A 14 9.34 18.83 10.30
N PRO A 15 8.84 17.59 10.45
CA PRO A 15 7.51 17.35 11.00
C PRO A 15 7.46 17.48 12.54
N TRP A 16 8.61 17.59 13.22
CA TRP A 16 8.70 17.48 14.68
C TRP A 16 8.46 18.80 15.43
N GLU A 17 7.63 18.74 16.48
CA GLU A 17 7.28 19.88 17.32
C GLU A 17 8.20 20.09 18.53
N ASP A 18 8.93 19.05 18.95
CA ASP A 18 9.68 19.01 20.21
C ASP A 18 11.20 19.22 20.04
N GLU A 19 11.66 19.42 18.81
CA GLU A 19 13.05 19.79 18.50
C GLU A 19 13.16 20.83 17.39
N ALA A 20 14.32 21.50 17.35
CA ALA A 20 14.72 22.31 16.21
C ALA A 20 15.07 21.39 15.04
N ALA A 21 14.83 21.82 13.80
CA ALA A 21 15.20 21.03 12.65
C ALA A 21 16.73 20.91 12.54
N THR A 22 17.22 19.75 12.13
CA THR A 22 18.65 19.41 12.14
C THR A 22 19.52 20.27 11.21
N ASP A 23 18.90 20.96 10.26
CA ASP A 23 19.54 21.86 9.29
C ASP A 23 19.45 23.34 9.68
N ASP A 24 18.69 23.69 10.71
CA ASP A 24 18.71 25.00 11.37
C ASP A 24 18.51 24.82 12.89
N MET A 25 19.58 24.46 13.59
CA MET A 25 19.56 24.18 15.03
C MET A 25 19.35 25.42 15.91
N LEU A 26 19.41 26.62 15.34
CA LEU A 26 19.18 27.87 16.08
C LEU A 26 17.72 28.28 16.09
N GLN A 27 16.89 27.67 15.23
CA GLN A 27 15.45 27.93 15.23
C GLN A 27 14.80 27.47 16.54
N THR A 28 13.70 28.12 16.92
CA THR A 28 12.86 27.65 18.02
C THR A 28 12.28 26.27 17.68
N ALA A 29 12.32 25.33 18.63
CA ALA A 29 11.77 24.00 18.44
C ALA A 29 10.31 24.05 17.93
N GLY A 30 10.00 23.20 16.94
CA GLY A 30 8.67 23.13 16.33
C GLY A 30 8.30 24.25 15.34
N THR A 31 9.22 25.17 15.01
CA THR A 31 8.97 26.22 14.00
C THR A 31 8.60 25.62 12.64
N ASP A 32 9.41 24.68 12.12
CA ASP A 32 9.12 23.97 10.87
C ASP A 32 7.75 23.28 10.87
N ALA A 33 7.43 22.54 11.95
CA ALA A 33 6.17 21.82 12.07
C ALA A 33 4.96 22.78 12.10
N ALA A 34 5.09 23.95 12.73
CA ALA A 34 4.07 25.00 12.70
C ALA A 34 3.87 25.53 11.27
N VAL A 35 4.94 25.85 10.54
CA VAL A 35 4.86 26.33 9.15
C VAL A 35 4.25 25.27 8.24
N LEU A 36 4.64 24.00 8.40
CA LEU A 36 4.07 22.89 7.64
C LEU A 36 2.55 22.77 7.87
N LYS A 37 2.09 22.89 9.13
CA LYS A 37 0.67 22.86 9.48
C LYS A 37 -0.09 24.03 8.85
N GLU A 38 0.48 25.24 8.84
CA GLU A 38 -0.12 26.40 8.17
C GLU A 38 -0.26 26.15 6.66
N MET A 39 0.80 25.69 5.99
CA MET A 39 0.76 25.38 4.57
C MET A 39 -0.30 24.34 4.21
N LEU A 40 -0.42 23.27 5.01
CA LEU A 40 -1.41 22.23 4.80
C LEU A 40 -2.84 22.73 5.05
N LYS A 41 -3.02 23.60 6.06
CA LYS A 41 -4.28 24.28 6.32
C LYS A 41 -4.70 25.14 5.13
N GLU A 42 -3.80 25.96 4.61
CA GLU A 42 -4.06 26.79 3.42
C GLU A 42 -4.43 25.93 2.21
N ALA A 43 -3.70 24.84 1.96
CA ALA A 43 -4.01 23.91 0.87
C ALA A 43 -5.42 23.29 1.02
N TYR A 44 -5.80 22.92 2.24
CA TYR A 44 -7.12 22.41 2.56
C TYR A 44 -8.22 23.46 2.31
N GLU A 45 -8.02 24.69 2.77
CA GLU A 45 -8.97 25.81 2.65
C GLU A 45 -9.18 26.23 1.19
N LEU A 46 -8.09 26.34 0.41
CA LEU A 46 -8.14 26.61 -1.02
C LEU A 46 -8.97 25.56 -1.79
N LYS A 47 -8.86 24.29 -1.38
CA LYS A 47 -9.64 23.17 -1.94
C LYS A 47 -11.01 22.98 -1.29
N LYS A 48 -11.35 23.79 -0.27
CA LYS A 48 -12.59 23.71 0.52
C LYS A 48 -12.85 22.30 1.06
N GLY A 49 -11.79 21.54 1.34
CA GLY A 49 -11.86 20.15 1.77
C GLY A 49 -12.50 19.17 0.76
N ARG A 50 -12.60 19.51 -0.53
CA ARG A 50 -13.28 18.69 -1.56
C ARG A 50 -12.33 17.85 -2.42
N GLU A 51 -11.05 18.11 -2.32
CA GLU A 51 -10.01 17.43 -3.08
C GLU A 51 -8.85 17.08 -2.17
N MET A 52 -8.14 16.01 -2.52
CA MET A 52 -6.87 15.71 -1.89
C MET A 52 -5.77 16.67 -2.38
N CYS A 53 -4.87 17.04 -1.48
CA CYS A 53 -3.60 17.67 -1.78
C CYS A 53 -2.56 16.59 -2.11
N TYR A 54 -1.91 16.72 -3.26
CA TYR A 54 -0.87 15.80 -3.71
C TYR A 54 0.49 16.34 -3.28
N ILE A 55 1.10 15.69 -2.29
CA ILE A 55 2.50 15.91 -1.90
C ILE A 55 3.37 14.89 -2.63
N GLY A 56 4.39 15.34 -3.35
CA GLY A 56 5.45 14.45 -3.83
C GLY A 56 6.71 14.64 -3.01
N GLY A 57 7.40 13.55 -2.73
CA GLY A 57 8.55 13.55 -1.85
C GLY A 57 8.28 12.84 -0.54
N PHE A 58 9.30 12.85 0.31
CA PHE A 58 9.33 12.15 1.58
C PHE A 58 10.16 12.96 2.56
N PRO A 59 9.94 12.82 3.89
CA PRO A 59 10.90 13.35 4.86
C PRO A 59 12.32 12.89 4.51
N ALA A 60 13.27 13.83 4.48
CA ALA A 60 14.64 13.58 4.04
C ALA A 60 15.47 12.84 5.12
N TRP A 61 14.91 11.78 5.70
CA TRP A 61 15.34 11.16 6.94
C TRP A 61 16.83 10.78 7.03
N ALA A 62 17.44 10.33 5.94
CA ALA A 62 18.85 9.96 5.90
C ALA A 62 19.81 11.16 5.91
N TYR A 63 19.29 12.37 5.69
CA TYR A 63 20.07 13.60 5.59
C TYR A 63 19.63 14.65 6.63
N LYS A 64 18.37 14.63 7.06
CA LYS A 64 17.75 15.61 7.95
C LYS A 64 16.68 14.98 8.85
N TYR A 65 16.40 15.62 9.98
CA TYR A 65 15.25 15.44 10.86
C TYR A 65 15.19 14.13 11.67
N THR A 66 16.18 13.26 11.55
CA THR A 66 16.23 12.01 12.32
C THR A 66 17.57 11.83 13.03
N LYS A 67 17.70 10.75 13.78
CA LYS A 67 18.95 10.30 14.41
C LYS A 67 20.13 10.20 13.43
N HIS A 68 19.89 9.94 12.14
CA HIS A 68 20.94 9.94 11.13
C HIS A 68 21.56 11.33 10.91
N ALA A 69 20.80 12.39 11.18
CA ALA A 69 21.19 13.78 11.01
C ALA A 69 21.34 14.52 12.36
N GLY A 70 21.46 13.80 13.48
CA GLY A 70 21.62 14.38 14.81
C GLY A 70 20.32 14.82 15.50
N GLY A 71 19.15 14.45 14.96
CA GLY A 71 17.85 14.65 15.60
C GLY A 71 17.51 13.56 16.63
N LYS A 72 16.37 13.70 17.30
CA LYS A 72 15.92 12.79 18.36
C LYS A 72 15.18 11.56 17.86
N HIS A 73 14.48 11.67 16.73
CA HIS A 73 13.53 10.66 16.26
C HIS A 73 14.13 9.68 15.24
N GLY A 74 13.57 8.48 15.18
CA GLY A 74 13.95 7.48 14.18
C GLY A 74 13.41 7.76 12.79
N ASP A 75 13.88 6.98 11.82
CA ASP A 75 13.47 7.07 10.42
C ASP A 75 11.98 6.75 10.25
N VAL A 76 11.59 5.50 10.52
CA VAL A 76 10.18 5.06 10.44
C VAL A 76 9.26 5.92 11.29
N GLU A 77 9.75 6.39 12.44
CA GLU A 77 9.04 7.30 13.33
C GLU A 77 8.72 8.63 12.63
N THR A 78 9.71 9.22 11.94
CA THR A 78 9.57 10.48 11.20
C THR A 78 8.68 10.33 9.98
N GLU A 79 8.80 9.21 9.26
CA GLU A 79 7.89 8.86 8.16
C GLU A 79 6.43 8.84 8.63
N TRP A 80 6.17 8.13 9.74
CA TRP A 80 4.84 7.91 10.27
C TRP A 80 4.25 9.18 10.86
N HIS A 81 5.06 9.99 11.55
CA HIS A 81 4.63 11.29 12.06
C HIS A 81 4.26 12.26 10.92
N PHE A 82 5.07 12.31 9.86
CA PHE A 82 4.73 13.11 8.67
C PHE A 82 3.42 12.62 8.02
N SER A 83 3.25 11.31 7.84
CA SER A 83 2.01 10.72 7.31
C SER A 83 0.80 11.05 8.18
N GLU A 84 0.93 11.00 9.51
CA GLU A 84 -0.10 11.40 10.46
C GLU A 84 -0.48 12.87 10.27
N LEU A 85 0.52 13.75 10.28
CA LEU A 85 0.32 15.19 10.18
C LEU A 85 -0.43 15.55 8.89
N ILE A 86 -0.02 15.04 7.72
CA ILE A 86 -0.68 15.35 6.43
C ILE A 86 -2.11 14.79 6.35
N SER A 87 -2.39 13.69 7.06
CA SER A 87 -3.71 13.03 7.06
C SER A 87 -4.79 13.86 7.75
N HIS A 88 -4.39 14.79 8.62
CA HIS A 88 -5.29 15.78 9.18
C HIS A 88 -5.79 16.79 8.13
N TYR A 89 -5.17 16.93 6.96
CA TYR A 89 -5.42 18.06 6.03
C TYR A 89 -5.82 17.65 4.61
N ASN A 90 -6.45 16.48 4.42
CA ASN A 90 -6.76 15.93 3.09
C ASN A 90 -5.52 15.85 2.19
N ALA A 91 -4.36 15.53 2.75
CA ALA A 91 -3.15 15.36 1.95
C ALA A 91 -2.72 13.88 1.95
N PHE A 92 -2.08 13.48 0.86
CA PHE A 92 -1.39 12.19 0.73
C PHE A 92 0.00 12.44 0.14
N LYS A 93 0.91 11.49 0.33
CA LYS A 93 2.24 11.52 -0.30
C LYS A 93 2.39 10.45 -1.39
N ASP A 94 3.11 10.82 -2.45
CA ASP A 94 3.84 9.96 -3.39
C ASP A 94 5.29 9.94 -2.92
N ALA A 95 5.64 8.83 -2.27
CA ALA A 95 6.70 8.78 -1.28
C ALA A 95 8.07 8.57 -1.92
N ASP A 96 8.58 9.56 -2.67
CA ASP A 96 9.94 9.51 -3.25
C ASP A 96 11.03 9.50 -2.15
N ALA A 97 11.17 8.37 -1.48
CA ALA A 97 12.10 8.12 -0.39
C ALA A 97 13.50 7.82 -0.94
N ILE A 98 14.50 7.92 -0.08
CA ILE A 98 15.92 7.70 -0.41
C ILE A 98 16.18 6.32 -1.06
N GLY A 99 17.23 6.24 -1.89
CA GLY A 99 17.63 5.06 -2.64
C GLY A 99 17.19 5.18 -4.09
N TYR A 100 15.88 5.07 -4.33
CA TYR A 100 15.28 5.23 -5.66
C TYR A 100 14.40 6.48 -5.77
N GLY A 101 14.64 7.54 -4.98
CA GLY A 101 13.77 8.73 -4.92
C GLY A 101 13.87 9.69 -6.11
N ALA A 102 14.88 9.55 -6.98
CA ALA A 102 15.04 10.43 -8.13
C ALA A 102 14.11 10.02 -9.30
N LEU A 103 13.39 10.98 -9.88
CA LEU A 103 12.61 10.77 -11.10
C LEU A 103 12.81 11.94 -12.08
N ALA A 104 13.19 11.61 -13.30
CA ALA A 104 13.33 12.56 -14.39
C ALA A 104 12.17 12.47 -15.38
N ASN A 105 11.96 13.54 -16.15
CA ASN A 105 11.05 13.63 -17.29
C ASN A 105 9.56 13.37 -16.98
N ALA A 106 9.15 13.38 -15.72
CA ALA A 106 7.76 13.15 -15.34
C ALA A 106 6.82 14.24 -15.89
N SER A 107 7.32 15.47 -16.08
CA SER A 107 6.59 16.55 -16.76
C SER A 107 6.28 16.27 -18.23
N PHE A 108 7.11 15.46 -18.89
CA PHE A 108 6.86 14.98 -20.26
C PHE A 108 5.96 13.74 -20.21
N TRP A 109 6.31 12.77 -19.37
CA TRP A 109 5.63 11.49 -19.31
C TRP A 109 4.17 11.55 -18.86
N GLN A 110 3.76 12.55 -18.06
CA GLN A 110 2.37 12.74 -17.64
C GLN A 110 1.37 12.82 -18.82
N HIS A 111 1.84 13.13 -20.02
CA HIS A 111 1.02 13.23 -21.23
C HIS A 111 0.80 11.88 -21.94
N PHE A 112 1.43 10.79 -21.46
CA PHE A 112 1.30 9.49 -22.09
C PHE A 112 -0.15 8.97 -22.02
N PRO A 113 -0.76 8.57 -23.15
CA PRO A 113 -2.14 8.16 -23.18
C PRO A 113 -2.33 6.83 -22.44
N THR A 114 -3.35 6.76 -21.59
CA THR A 114 -3.74 5.54 -20.89
C THR A 114 -5.19 5.20 -21.18
N LYS A 115 -5.55 3.93 -21.02
CA LYS A 115 -6.92 3.44 -21.17
C LYS A 115 -7.47 2.95 -19.84
N ARG A 116 -8.70 2.42 -19.84
CA ARG A 116 -9.20 1.65 -18.70
C ARG A 116 -8.66 0.23 -18.77
N TYR A 117 -8.17 -0.26 -17.64
CA TYR A 117 -7.68 -1.63 -17.50
C TYR A 117 -8.67 -2.45 -16.69
N ARG A 118 -8.70 -3.75 -16.98
CA ARG A 118 -9.56 -4.71 -16.28
C ARG A 118 -8.69 -5.79 -15.67
N GLN A 119 -9.18 -6.37 -14.60
CA GLN A 119 -8.60 -7.54 -13.96
C GLN A 119 -9.72 -8.54 -13.75
N ARG A 120 -9.47 -9.79 -14.14
CA ARG A 120 -10.45 -10.86 -13.94
C ARG A 120 -10.52 -11.20 -12.45
N TRP A 121 -11.73 -11.52 -11.99
CA TRP A 121 -11.96 -12.08 -10.66
C TRP A 121 -12.37 -13.54 -10.78
N THR A 122 -12.06 -14.34 -9.74
CA THR A 122 -12.46 -15.74 -9.65
C THR A 122 -13.93 -15.86 -9.28
N ASP A 123 -14.53 -17.03 -9.46
CA ASP A 123 -15.85 -17.34 -8.95
C ASP A 123 -15.84 -18.67 -8.16
N LYS A 124 -16.95 -18.95 -7.47
CA LYS A 124 -17.09 -20.17 -6.65
C LYS A 124 -16.88 -21.45 -7.46
N GLN A 125 -17.33 -21.50 -8.71
CA GLN A 125 -17.21 -22.71 -9.55
C GLN A 125 -15.75 -22.94 -9.95
N GLU A 126 -15.00 -21.87 -10.21
CA GLU A 126 -13.57 -21.93 -10.44
C GLU A 126 -12.81 -22.41 -9.19
N LEU A 127 -13.15 -21.90 -8.01
CA LEU A 127 -12.56 -22.36 -6.74
C LEU A 127 -12.86 -23.85 -6.46
N GLN A 128 -14.07 -24.32 -6.79
CA GLN A 128 -14.44 -25.73 -6.70
C GLN A 128 -13.63 -26.60 -7.68
N ARG A 129 -13.46 -26.17 -8.93
CA ARG A 129 -12.61 -26.88 -9.91
C ARG A 129 -11.16 -26.94 -9.49
N LYS A 130 -10.66 -25.92 -8.78
CA LYS A 130 -9.31 -25.90 -8.18
C LYS A 130 -9.21 -26.75 -6.91
N GLY A 131 -10.32 -27.33 -6.45
CA GLY A 131 -10.38 -28.15 -5.24
C GLY A 131 -10.23 -27.36 -3.93
N LEU A 132 -10.33 -26.03 -3.97
CA LEU A 132 -10.22 -25.15 -2.79
C LEU A 132 -11.52 -25.12 -1.97
N VAL A 133 -12.63 -25.48 -2.62
CA VAL A 133 -13.97 -25.57 -2.05
C VAL A 133 -14.50 -26.98 -2.29
N ASP A 134 -15.12 -27.59 -1.28
CA ASP A 134 -15.68 -28.94 -1.37
C ASP A 134 -17.02 -29.00 -2.14
N SER A 135 -17.56 -30.22 -2.29
CA SER A 135 -18.84 -30.46 -2.98
C SER A 135 -20.04 -29.81 -2.27
N ASN A 136 -19.93 -29.54 -0.97
CA ASN A 136 -20.94 -28.85 -0.17
C ASN A 136 -20.77 -27.32 -0.22
N GLY A 137 -19.75 -26.83 -0.93
CA GLY A 137 -19.46 -25.41 -1.03
C GLY A 137 -18.69 -24.85 0.16
N LYS A 138 -18.10 -25.69 1.02
CA LYS A 138 -17.28 -25.27 2.15
C LYS A 138 -15.81 -25.07 1.77
N VAL A 139 -15.18 -24.06 2.35
CA VAL A 139 -13.74 -23.82 2.18
C VAL A 139 -12.94 -24.94 2.85
N ARG A 140 -11.99 -25.51 2.11
CA ARG A 140 -11.03 -26.47 2.65
C ARG A 140 -10.05 -25.79 3.59
N THR A 141 -9.77 -26.37 4.75
CA THR A 141 -8.84 -25.81 5.75
C THR A 141 -7.71 -26.77 6.12
N ASP A 142 -7.51 -27.82 5.34
CA ASP A 142 -6.37 -28.75 5.42
C ASP A 142 -5.09 -28.19 4.79
N ARG A 143 -5.13 -26.96 4.28
CA ARG A 143 -4.02 -26.25 3.63
C ARG A 143 -3.78 -24.90 4.29
N GLN A 144 -2.55 -24.41 4.18
CA GLN A 144 -2.14 -23.07 4.57
C GLN A 144 -2.08 -22.19 3.32
N TYR A 145 -3.10 -21.37 3.13
CA TYR A 145 -3.18 -20.46 2.00
C TYR A 145 -2.32 -19.24 2.25
N ILE A 146 -1.40 -18.98 1.32
CA ILE A 146 -0.51 -17.82 1.39
C ILE A 146 -0.74 -16.91 0.19
N ILE A 147 -0.62 -15.61 0.42
CA ILE A 147 -0.49 -14.59 -0.61
C ILE A 147 0.77 -13.77 -0.33
N ILE A 148 1.47 -13.42 -1.40
CA ILE A 148 2.65 -12.57 -1.35
C ILE A 148 2.28 -11.17 -1.82
N TYR A 149 2.41 -10.20 -0.92
CA TYR A 149 2.41 -8.78 -1.26
C TYR A 149 3.81 -8.42 -1.78
N MET A 150 3.88 -8.11 -3.06
CA MET A 150 5.04 -7.48 -3.69
C MET A 150 4.78 -5.97 -3.71
N GLY A 151 5.52 -5.19 -2.94
CA GLY A 151 5.24 -3.75 -2.84
C GLY A 151 6.44 -2.86 -2.54
N ASP A 152 6.16 -1.79 -1.78
CA ASP A 152 6.91 -0.52 -1.72
C ASP A 152 6.93 0.24 -3.05
N TYR A 153 5.83 0.11 -3.80
CA TYR A 153 5.55 0.87 -5.01
C TYR A 153 4.52 1.95 -4.75
N ASP A 154 4.77 2.74 -3.71
CA ASP A 154 4.06 3.97 -3.32
C ASP A 154 4.78 5.25 -3.78
N ALA A 155 5.92 5.06 -4.47
CA ALA A 155 6.71 6.09 -5.10
C ALA A 155 6.82 5.89 -6.62
N SER A 156 6.58 6.96 -7.39
CA SER A 156 6.71 6.93 -8.86
C SER A 156 8.16 6.64 -9.28
N SER A 157 9.10 7.17 -8.51
CA SER A 157 10.54 7.01 -8.74
C SER A 157 11.00 5.56 -8.57
N TRP A 158 10.46 4.83 -7.59
CA TRP A 158 10.78 3.43 -7.33
C TRP A 158 10.25 2.52 -8.44
N VAL A 159 8.97 2.68 -8.81
CA VAL A 159 8.38 1.89 -9.92
C VAL A 159 9.15 2.10 -11.22
N SER A 160 9.44 3.36 -11.56
CA SER A 160 10.15 3.69 -12.81
C SER A 160 11.52 3.01 -12.88
N GLN A 161 12.28 3.06 -11.78
CA GLN A 161 13.65 2.53 -11.75
C GLN A 161 13.70 1.00 -11.64
N ARG A 162 12.71 0.38 -10.96
CA ARG A 162 12.68 -1.07 -10.75
C ARG A 162 11.89 -1.86 -11.81
N THR A 163 11.30 -1.18 -12.78
CA THR A 163 10.60 -1.85 -13.89
C THR A 163 11.58 -2.71 -14.70
N ALA A 164 12.75 -2.18 -15.06
CA ALA A 164 13.67 -2.89 -15.97
C ALA A 164 14.31 -4.15 -15.36
N ASP A 165 14.43 -4.25 -14.04
CA ASP A 165 15.15 -5.36 -13.38
C ASP A 165 14.24 -6.32 -12.60
N ILE A 166 13.15 -5.84 -12.00
CA ILE A 166 12.18 -6.71 -11.29
C ILE A 166 11.04 -7.12 -12.22
N TRP A 167 10.45 -6.16 -12.95
CA TRP A 167 9.32 -6.47 -13.82
C TRP A 167 9.77 -7.24 -15.07
N ASP A 168 10.85 -6.85 -15.72
CA ASP A 168 11.31 -7.55 -16.94
C ASP A 168 12.15 -8.82 -16.65
N ALA A 169 12.24 -9.26 -15.39
CA ALA A 169 12.95 -10.47 -15.01
C ALA A 169 12.37 -11.72 -15.72
N PRO A 170 13.22 -12.62 -16.25
CA PRO A 170 12.78 -13.77 -17.05
C PRO A 170 11.99 -14.82 -16.26
N GLU A 171 12.10 -14.84 -14.94
CA GLU A 171 11.32 -15.72 -14.06
C GLU A 171 9.91 -15.17 -13.75
N ARG A 172 9.61 -13.91 -14.10
CA ARG A 172 8.27 -13.33 -13.90
C ARG A 172 7.23 -14.17 -14.65
N GLY A 173 6.08 -14.36 -13.99
CA GLY A 173 4.95 -15.09 -14.54
C GLY A 173 5.00 -16.59 -14.29
N ARG A 174 6.06 -17.14 -13.66
CA ARG A 174 6.08 -18.54 -13.19
C ARG A 174 5.23 -18.78 -11.96
N LEU A 175 5.20 -17.81 -11.04
CA LEU A 175 4.39 -17.83 -9.84
C LEU A 175 3.34 -16.71 -9.88
N PRO A 176 2.16 -16.90 -9.26
CA PRO A 176 1.21 -15.82 -9.09
C PRO A 176 1.75 -14.79 -8.08
N ILE A 177 1.85 -13.53 -8.50
CA ILE A 177 2.32 -12.42 -7.67
C ILE A 177 1.23 -11.34 -7.60
N MET A 178 0.99 -10.82 -6.39
CA MET A 178 0.17 -9.63 -6.17
C MET A 178 1.09 -8.40 -6.16
N TRP A 179 1.23 -7.77 -7.31
CA TRP A 179 1.92 -6.49 -7.49
C TRP A 179 1.08 -5.37 -6.89
N CYS A 180 1.51 -4.87 -5.74
CA CYS A 180 0.89 -3.76 -5.06
C CYS A 180 1.57 -2.47 -5.49
N ILE A 181 0.90 -1.72 -6.38
CA ILE A 181 1.40 -0.48 -6.96
C ILE A 181 0.34 0.59 -6.72
N SER A 182 0.74 1.72 -6.15
CA SER A 182 -0.18 2.84 -5.94
C SER A 182 -0.64 3.39 -7.30
N PRO A 183 -1.96 3.45 -7.59
CA PRO A 183 -2.42 3.84 -8.91
C PRO A 183 -2.32 5.36 -9.18
N VAL A 184 -2.08 6.19 -8.15
CA VAL A 184 -1.85 7.64 -8.31
C VAL A 184 -0.53 7.93 -9.00
N LEU A 185 0.43 7.00 -8.96
CA LEU A 185 1.73 7.14 -9.63
C LEU A 185 1.58 7.29 -11.15
N SER A 186 0.42 6.91 -11.70
CA SER A 186 0.07 7.19 -13.09
C SER A 186 0.01 8.68 -13.46
N GLU A 187 0.02 9.60 -12.50
CA GLU A 187 0.16 11.04 -12.79
C GLU A 187 1.57 11.40 -13.29
N ARG A 188 2.60 10.69 -12.83
CA ARG A 188 4.02 10.98 -13.15
C ARG A 188 4.63 9.95 -14.10
N ILE A 189 4.23 8.68 -13.98
CA ILE A 189 4.76 7.56 -14.75
C ILE A 189 3.66 6.73 -15.46
N PRO A 190 2.70 7.35 -16.16
CA PRO A 190 1.61 6.60 -16.80
C PRO A 190 2.10 5.60 -17.85
N HIS A 191 3.22 5.88 -18.51
CA HIS A 191 3.86 4.99 -19.49
C HIS A 191 4.37 3.69 -18.84
N ALA A 192 5.00 3.76 -17.66
CA ALA A 192 5.49 2.58 -16.94
C ALA A 192 4.31 1.69 -16.49
N LEU A 193 3.27 2.29 -15.87
CA LEU A 193 2.08 1.54 -15.48
C LEU A 193 1.34 0.98 -16.70
N HIS A 194 1.29 1.69 -17.83
CA HIS A 194 0.75 1.14 -19.08
C HIS A 194 1.54 -0.08 -19.55
N TYR A 195 2.87 0.02 -19.61
CA TYR A 195 3.75 -1.08 -20.02
C TYR A 195 3.57 -2.31 -19.13
N ILE A 196 3.59 -2.13 -17.82
CA ILE A 196 3.31 -3.16 -16.81
C ILE A 196 1.94 -3.81 -17.11
N ARG A 197 0.89 -3.02 -17.32
CA ARG A 197 -0.45 -3.56 -17.61
C ARG A 197 -0.56 -4.23 -18.98
N GLN A 198 0.23 -3.87 -19.99
CA GLN A 198 0.20 -4.50 -21.32
C GLN A 198 1.01 -5.79 -21.39
N THR A 199 2.07 -5.90 -20.59
CA THR A 199 2.99 -7.04 -20.58
C THR A 199 2.74 -7.99 -19.41
N ALA A 200 1.68 -7.75 -18.62
CA ALA A 200 1.23 -8.63 -17.55
C ALA A 200 0.91 -10.03 -18.10
N THR A 201 1.44 -11.04 -17.43
CA THR A 201 1.12 -12.45 -17.67
C THR A 201 -0.20 -12.81 -16.95
N THR A 202 -0.66 -14.05 -17.12
CA THR A 202 -1.82 -14.56 -16.37
C THR A 202 -1.56 -14.70 -14.86
N ASN A 203 -0.30 -14.62 -14.44
CA ASN A 203 0.13 -14.74 -13.05
C ASN A 203 0.45 -13.37 -12.40
N ASP A 204 0.25 -12.27 -13.12
CA ASP A 204 0.45 -10.92 -12.59
C ASP A 204 -0.90 -10.31 -12.18
N TYR A 205 -1.08 -10.10 -10.88
CA TYR A 205 -2.28 -9.52 -10.30
C TYR A 205 -1.96 -8.20 -9.62
N PHE A 206 -2.87 -7.24 -9.68
CA PHE A 206 -2.62 -5.89 -9.18
C PHE A 206 -3.58 -5.52 -8.05
N ALA A 207 -3.01 -4.95 -7.00
CA ALA A 207 -3.71 -4.28 -5.91
C ALA A 207 -3.05 -2.90 -5.68
N ALA A 208 -3.70 -2.03 -4.91
CA ALA A 208 -3.02 -0.80 -4.51
C ALA A 208 -1.96 -1.07 -3.44
N ALA A 209 -0.82 -0.39 -3.55
CA ALA A 209 0.13 -0.26 -2.46
C ALA A 209 -0.42 0.65 -1.37
N ASP A 210 -0.03 0.37 -0.13
CA ASP A 210 -0.38 1.14 1.06
C ASP A 210 -1.86 1.54 1.07
N ASN A 211 -2.15 2.72 1.59
CA ASN A 211 -3.50 3.11 1.92
C ASN A 211 -4.42 3.30 0.70
N GLY A 212 -3.93 3.26 -0.54
CA GLY A 212 -4.76 3.30 -1.74
C GLY A 212 -4.11 4.08 -2.88
N ALA A 213 -4.76 5.14 -3.35
CA ALA A 213 -4.21 6.00 -4.39
C ALA A 213 -3.26 7.05 -3.79
N GLY A 214 -2.22 6.58 -3.10
CA GLY A 214 -1.27 7.39 -2.33
C GLY A 214 -1.19 6.96 -0.87
N TYR A 215 -0.30 7.60 -0.13
CA TYR A 215 -0.03 7.25 1.26
C TYR A 215 -0.55 8.36 2.21
N MET A 216 -1.56 8.00 3.02
CA MET A 216 -2.12 8.75 4.13
C MET A 216 -2.73 7.78 5.16
N ILE A 217 -2.96 8.18 6.41
CA ILE A 217 -3.48 7.32 7.48
C ILE A 217 -5.02 7.42 7.58
N PRO A 218 -5.78 6.40 7.13
CA PRO A 218 -7.24 6.48 7.03
C PRO A 218 -7.94 6.57 8.38
N GLY A 219 -7.40 5.95 9.43
CA GLY A 219 -7.93 6.07 10.79
C GLY A 219 -7.94 7.52 11.28
N ILE A 220 -7.01 8.36 10.84
CA ILE A 220 -7.01 9.80 11.15
C ILE A 220 -8.05 10.55 10.31
N ALA A 221 -8.19 10.20 9.03
CA ALA A 221 -9.14 10.89 8.15
C ALA A 221 -10.62 10.62 8.48
N GLU A 222 -10.96 9.54 9.18
CA GLU A 222 -12.35 9.28 9.54
C GLU A 222 -12.83 10.01 10.80
N HIS A 223 -11.92 10.44 11.67
CA HIS A 223 -12.26 11.20 12.87
C HIS A 223 -12.64 12.64 12.53
N GLU A 224 -13.50 13.24 13.36
CA GLU A 224 -13.92 14.62 13.19
C GLU A 224 -12.70 15.56 13.19
N ASP A 225 -12.67 16.47 12.22
CA ASP A 225 -11.72 17.57 12.25
C ASP A 225 -12.02 18.47 13.45
N ILE A 226 -11.15 18.47 14.45
CA ILE A 226 -11.31 19.36 15.62
C ILE A 226 -11.31 20.85 15.23
N ARG A 227 -10.83 21.21 14.03
CA ARG A 227 -10.75 22.61 13.57
C ARG A 227 -11.95 23.05 12.73
N CYS A 228 -12.68 22.15 12.09
CA CYS A 228 -13.82 22.51 11.24
C CYS A 228 -15.09 21.67 11.45
N GLY A 229 -15.10 20.74 12.40
CA GLY A 229 -16.30 19.95 12.77
C GLY A 229 -16.83 19.05 11.66
N THR A 230 -15.95 18.55 10.77
CA THR A 230 -16.37 17.68 9.64
C THR A 230 -15.57 16.40 9.59
N THR A 231 -16.20 15.38 9.00
CA THR A 231 -15.63 14.05 8.73
C THR A 231 -15.46 13.80 7.23
N ASN A 232 -15.52 14.86 6.42
CA ASN A 232 -15.50 14.75 4.96
C ASN A 232 -14.14 14.29 4.40
N ARG A 233 -13.10 14.18 5.24
CA ARG A 233 -11.75 13.79 4.81
C ARG A 233 -11.73 12.36 4.26
N ILE A 234 -12.31 11.41 4.99
CA ILE A 234 -12.39 10.01 4.51
C ILE A 234 -13.26 9.86 3.26
N ASP A 235 -14.30 10.68 3.11
CA ASP A 235 -15.14 10.68 1.91
C ASP A 235 -14.42 11.28 0.70
N THR A 236 -13.62 12.34 0.91
CA THR A 236 -12.73 12.92 -0.10
C THR A 236 -11.66 11.92 -0.54
N TRP A 237 -11.08 11.21 0.42
CA TRP A 237 -10.15 10.11 0.13
C TRP A 237 -10.79 8.99 -0.68
N ALA A 238 -12.01 8.56 -0.32
CA ALA A 238 -12.74 7.53 -1.05
C ALA A 238 -13.00 7.94 -2.51
N ALA A 239 -13.42 9.18 -2.74
CA ALA A 239 -13.66 9.72 -4.08
C ALA A 239 -12.36 9.76 -4.92
N HIS A 240 -11.26 10.21 -4.30
CA HIS A 240 -9.92 10.20 -4.90
C HIS A 240 -9.49 8.77 -5.29
N CYS A 241 -9.56 7.81 -4.37
CA CYS A 241 -9.23 6.41 -4.66
C CYS A 241 -10.12 5.82 -5.75
N GLN A 242 -11.44 6.04 -5.70
CA GLN A 242 -12.39 5.49 -6.66
C GLN A 242 -12.07 5.91 -8.10
N HIS A 243 -11.60 7.14 -8.32
CA HIS A 243 -11.16 7.61 -9.63
C HIS A 243 -10.08 6.70 -10.23
N TYR A 244 -9.00 6.46 -9.46
CA TYR A 244 -7.87 5.66 -9.91
C TYR A 244 -8.20 4.17 -9.98
N TYR A 245 -8.92 3.62 -9.01
CA TYR A 245 -9.28 2.20 -8.99
C TYR A 245 -10.14 1.82 -10.20
N LYS A 246 -11.09 2.68 -10.58
CA LYS A 246 -11.91 2.48 -11.79
C LYS A 246 -11.08 2.51 -13.08
N LYS A 247 -10.05 3.36 -13.15
CA LYS A 247 -9.15 3.46 -14.31
C LYS A 247 -8.28 2.21 -14.43
N TRP A 248 -7.73 1.73 -13.32
CA TRP A 248 -6.75 0.64 -13.29
C TRP A 248 -7.35 -0.74 -13.04
N GLY A 249 -8.66 -0.82 -12.79
CA GLY A 249 -9.37 -2.09 -12.57
C GLY A 249 -9.00 -2.75 -11.26
N LEU A 250 -8.71 -1.95 -10.23
CA LEU A 250 -8.33 -2.43 -8.90
C LEU A 250 -9.58 -2.60 -8.04
N THR A 251 -9.54 -3.60 -7.15
CA THR A 251 -10.62 -3.90 -6.20
C THR A 251 -10.10 -4.31 -4.82
N VAL A 252 -8.79 -4.22 -4.60
CA VAL A 252 -8.10 -4.62 -3.37
C VAL A 252 -7.09 -3.55 -2.99
N SER A 253 -7.03 -3.18 -1.71
CA SER A 253 -5.90 -2.43 -1.12
C SER A 253 -5.01 -3.41 -0.38
N GLY A 254 -3.80 -3.65 -0.90
CA GLY A 254 -2.98 -4.80 -0.53
C GLY A 254 -2.28 -4.69 0.81
N PHE A 255 -2.21 -3.49 1.37
CA PHE A 255 -1.65 -3.17 2.69
C PHE A 255 -2.28 -1.85 3.15
N ILE A 256 -2.53 -1.61 4.44
CA ILE A 256 -2.97 -0.29 4.93
C ILE A 256 -2.13 0.02 6.14
N ILE A 257 -1.33 1.09 6.03
CA ILE A 257 -0.47 1.56 7.11
C ILE A 257 -1.31 2.42 8.05
N ASP A 258 -1.54 1.91 9.25
CA ASP A 258 -2.20 2.65 10.32
C ASP A 258 -1.18 3.49 11.11
N ALA A 259 0.11 3.10 11.10
CA ALA A 259 1.22 3.85 11.71
C ALA A 259 0.89 4.32 13.16
N ASN A 260 1.06 5.60 13.46
CA ASN A 260 0.71 6.19 14.76
C ASN A 260 -0.80 6.43 14.94
N GLY A 261 -1.57 6.43 13.85
CA GLY A 261 -3.01 6.66 13.89
C GLY A 261 -3.81 5.50 14.47
N PRO A 262 -5.09 5.72 14.81
CA PRO A 262 -5.95 4.66 15.32
C PRO A 262 -6.26 3.62 14.23
N ALA A 263 -6.69 2.44 14.68
CA ALA A 263 -7.27 1.45 13.78
C ALA A 263 -8.49 2.04 13.06
N MET A 264 -8.66 1.69 11.78
CA MET A 264 -9.88 2.05 11.04
C MET A 264 -11.14 1.55 11.74
N GLN A 265 -12.11 2.46 11.86
CA GLN A 265 -13.44 2.24 12.39
C GLN A 265 -14.45 2.18 11.24
N LYS A 266 -15.74 2.18 11.59
CA LYS A 266 -16.84 1.95 10.65
C LYS A 266 -16.79 2.87 9.42
N ARG A 267 -16.44 4.15 9.56
CA ARG A 267 -16.51 5.11 8.44
C ARG A 267 -15.40 4.89 7.42
N ALA A 268 -14.17 4.66 7.89
CA ALA A 268 -13.09 4.24 7.01
C ALA A 268 -13.42 2.91 6.33
N LEU A 269 -13.89 1.90 7.07
CA LEU A 269 -14.26 0.62 6.47
C LEU A 269 -15.40 0.75 5.45
N ASP A 270 -16.42 1.57 5.72
CA ASP A 270 -17.48 1.90 4.77
C ASP A 270 -16.92 2.57 3.50
N ALA A 271 -15.98 3.51 3.65
CA ALA A 271 -15.31 4.16 2.53
C ALA A 271 -14.53 3.16 1.67
N TYR A 272 -13.68 2.32 2.27
CA TYR A 272 -12.90 1.31 1.54
C TYR A 272 -13.81 0.28 0.86
N SER A 273 -14.95 -0.10 1.46
CA SER A 273 -15.88 -1.03 0.81
C SER A 273 -16.42 -0.54 -0.54
N LYS A 274 -16.39 0.77 -0.80
CA LYS A 274 -16.85 1.36 -2.07
C LYS A 274 -15.85 1.23 -3.22
N PHE A 275 -14.55 1.14 -2.94
CA PHE A 275 -13.49 1.09 -3.98
C PHE A 275 -12.60 -0.16 -3.89
N SER A 276 -12.51 -0.81 -2.74
CA SER A 276 -11.80 -2.07 -2.50
C SER A 276 -12.74 -3.21 -2.07
N PRO A 277 -13.88 -3.44 -2.75
CA PRO A 277 -14.89 -4.40 -2.29
C PRO A 277 -14.37 -5.83 -2.18
N ASN A 278 -13.24 -6.14 -2.84
CA ASN A 278 -12.68 -7.46 -2.82
C ASN A 278 -11.69 -7.73 -1.69
N GLY A 279 -11.24 -6.70 -0.98
CA GLY A 279 -10.53 -6.88 0.28
C GLY A 279 -9.54 -5.78 0.58
N ILE A 280 -9.18 -5.70 1.87
CA ILE A 280 -8.15 -4.80 2.37
C ILE A 280 -7.27 -5.50 3.40
N VAL A 281 -6.02 -5.00 3.56
CA VAL A 281 -5.05 -5.59 4.50
C VAL A 281 -4.47 -4.57 5.49
N PRO A 282 -5.20 -4.14 6.53
CA PRO A 282 -4.69 -3.18 7.52
C PRO A 282 -3.82 -3.79 8.62
N GLN A 283 -3.04 -2.94 9.29
CA GLN A 283 -2.16 -3.33 10.39
C GLN A 283 -2.93 -3.63 11.68
N LYS A 284 -3.94 -2.81 11.99
CA LYS A 284 -4.65 -2.85 13.28
C LYS A 284 -6.06 -3.40 13.10
N THR A 285 -6.19 -4.72 12.93
CA THR A 285 -7.50 -5.39 12.76
C THR A 285 -7.49 -6.83 13.29
N PRO A 286 -8.62 -7.41 13.71
CA PRO A 286 -8.68 -8.83 14.07
C PRO A 286 -8.52 -9.77 12.86
N HIS A 287 -8.11 -11.02 13.11
CA HIS A 287 -7.91 -12.06 12.07
C HIS A 287 -9.16 -12.49 11.30
N ARG A 288 -10.35 -12.10 11.75
CA ARG A 288 -11.63 -12.51 11.18
C ARG A 288 -12.55 -11.30 11.15
N LEU A 289 -12.60 -10.61 10.02
CA LEU A 289 -13.49 -9.49 9.87
C LEU A 289 -14.04 -9.42 8.43
N LEU A 290 -15.36 -9.33 8.34
CA LEU A 290 -16.09 -9.10 7.10
C LEU A 290 -16.93 -7.83 7.29
N HIS A 291 -16.69 -6.81 6.47
CA HIS A 291 -17.39 -5.54 6.53
C HIS A 291 -18.12 -5.27 5.23
N ASN A 292 -19.45 -5.20 5.23
CA ASN A 292 -20.25 -5.02 3.99
C ASN A 292 -19.83 -5.98 2.85
N ASN A 293 -19.58 -7.25 3.17
CA ASN A 293 -19.08 -8.28 2.23
C ASN A 293 -17.62 -8.09 1.73
N MET A 294 -16.92 -7.02 2.13
CA MET A 294 -15.49 -6.84 1.92
C MET A 294 -14.70 -7.63 2.98
N PRO A 295 -13.84 -8.57 2.58
CA PRO A 295 -12.99 -9.30 3.52
C PRO A 295 -11.84 -8.41 4.03
N ILE A 296 -11.57 -8.46 5.33
CA ILE A 296 -10.51 -7.67 5.98
C ILE A 296 -9.54 -8.64 6.64
N LEU A 297 -8.30 -8.67 6.13
CA LEU A 297 -7.23 -9.53 6.61
C LEU A 297 -6.18 -8.68 7.34
N PRO A 298 -5.71 -9.01 8.55
CA PRO A 298 -4.60 -8.27 9.13
C PRO A 298 -3.31 -8.53 8.35
N SER A 299 -2.55 -7.46 8.08
CA SER A 299 -1.15 -7.61 7.69
C SER A 299 -0.40 -8.39 8.76
N ASP A 300 0.64 -9.12 8.37
CA ASP A 300 1.32 -10.02 9.31
C ASP A 300 2.81 -9.80 9.41
N TRP A 301 3.58 -10.28 8.43
CA TRP A 301 5.02 -10.36 8.56
C TRP A 301 5.74 -9.95 7.28
N ASP A 302 6.90 -9.32 7.46
CA ASP A 302 7.80 -8.94 6.39
C ASP A 302 8.86 -10.04 6.19
N LEU A 303 8.99 -10.53 4.96
CA LEU A 303 10.06 -11.46 4.59
C LEU A 303 11.23 -10.65 4.02
N VAL A 304 12.15 -10.27 4.91
CA VAL A 304 13.23 -9.32 4.59
C VAL A 304 14.56 -10.01 4.22
N ASP A 305 14.77 -11.25 4.63
CA ASP A 305 16.06 -11.95 4.45
C ASP A 305 16.36 -12.17 2.96
N ASP A 306 17.60 -11.89 2.55
CA ASP A 306 18.05 -12.12 1.18
C ASP A 306 18.26 -13.60 0.87
N ASP A 307 18.51 -14.43 1.89
CA ASP A 307 18.58 -15.88 1.75
C ASP A 307 17.16 -16.48 1.69
N PRO A 308 16.74 -17.05 0.54
CA PRO A 308 15.40 -17.62 0.39
C PRO A 308 15.08 -18.71 1.41
N LYS A 309 16.08 -19.46 1.89
CA LYS A 309 15.85 -20.54 2.85
C LYS A 309 15.52 -20.01 4.24
N LYS A 310 16.18 -18.93 4.65
CA LYS A 310 15.86 -18.25 5.92
C LYS A 310 14.48 -17.61 5.85
N ALA A 311 14.16 -16.94 4.75
CA ALA A 311 12.84 -16.37 4.53
C ALA A 311 11.73 -17.45 4.52
N ALA A 312 11.95 -18.59 3.86
CA ALA A 312 11.03 -19.72 3.86
C ALA A 312 10.82 -20.31 5.26
N LYS A 313 11.89 -20.43 6.06
CA LYS A 313 11.76 -20.86 7.46
C LYS A 313 10.89 -19.90 8.27
N VAL A 314 11.12 -18.58 8.15
CA VAL A 314 10.30 -17.56 8.82
C VAL A 314 8.84 -17.65 8.39
N LEU A 315 8.58 -17.85 7.10
CA LEU A 315 7.23 -18.06 6.56
C LEU A 315 6.54 -19.24 7.27
N VAL A 316 7.20 -20.41 7.33
CA VAL A 316 6.64 -21.63 7.91
C VAL A 316 6.48 -21.52 9.44
N ASP A 317 7.47 -20.96 10.14
CA ASP A 317 7.35 -20.72 11.58
C ASP A 317 6.13 -19.81 11.87
N ARG A 318 5.92 -18.78 11.03
CA ARG A 318 4.84 -17.81 11.23
C ARG A 318 3.46 -18.39 10.95
N LEU A 319 3.30 -19.24 9.92
CA LEU A 319 2.00 -19.85 9.64
C LEU A 319 1.56 -20.81 10.77
N HIS A 320 2.50 -21.53 11.41
CA HIS A 320 2.18 -22.39 12.57
C HIS A 320 1.84 -21.59 13.83
N ALA A 321 2.31 -20.35 13.94
CA ALA A 321 1.99 -19.46 15.06
C ALA A 321 0.59 -18.83 14.95
N ARG A 322 -0.09 -18.94 13.81
CA ARG A 322 -1.37 -18.26 13.54
C ARG A 322 -2.57 -19.20 13.66
N PRO A 323 -3.71 -18.72 14.18
CA PRO A 323 -4.91 -19.54 14.40
C PRO A 323 -5.82 -19.66 13.16
N VAL A 324 -5.36 -19.23 11.98
CA VAL A 324 -6.16 -19.16 10.74
C VAL A 324 -5.36 -19.68 9.55
N PRO A 325 -6.00 -20.31 8.55
CA PRO A 325 -5.30 -20.88 7.39
C PRO A 325 -4.98 -19.86 6.28
N PHE A 326 -5.10 -18.55 6.56
CA PHE A 326 -4.90 -17.48 5.59
C PHE A 326 -3.78 -16.55 6.06
N HIS A 327 -2.73 -16.47 5.25
CA HIS A 327 -1.50 -15.76 5.57
C HIS A 327 -1.11 -14.80 4.47
N TRP A 328 -0.61 -13.65 4.90
CA TRP A 328 -0.15 -12.58 4.03
C TRP A 328 1.27 -12.26 4.43
N TYR A 329 2.16 -12.10 3.45
CA TYR A 329 3.54 -11.75 3.69
C TYR A 329 3.95 -10.60 2.77
N ARG A 330 4.58 -9.58 3.36
CA ARG A 330 5.16 -8.48 2.60
C ARG A 330 6.57 -8.82 2.20
N CYS A 331 6.89 -8.54 0.94
CA CYS A 331 8.22 -8.66 0.39
C CYS A 331 8.51 -7.38 -0.39
N ILE A 332 9.66 -6.77 -0.10
CA ILE A 332 10.05 -5.45 -0.61
C ILE A 332 11.11 -5.65 -1.69
N LEU A 333 10.78 -5.25 -2.92
CA LEU A 333 11.72 -5.21 -4.06
C LEU A 333 12.57 -6.48 -4.27
N LYS A 334 12.06 -7.67 -3.94
CA LYS A 334 12.75 -8.94 -4.22
C LYS A 334 12.54 -9.33 -5.68
N THR A 335 13.43 -10.15 -6.24
CA THR A 335 13.33 -10.61 -7.63
C THR A 335 12.36 -11.80 -7.76
N PRO A 336 11.70 -12.01 -8.92
CA PRO A 336 10.87 -13.20 -9.15
C PRO A 336 11.57 -14.53 -8.86
N ALA A 337 12.86 -14.64 -9.17
CA ALA A 337 13.68 -15.82 -8.84
C ALA A 337 13.81 -16.08 -7.33
N TRP A 338 13.86 -15.04 -6.50
CA TRP A 338 13.88 -15.16 -5.05
C TRP A 338 12.57 -15.76 -4.53
N TYR A 339 11.42 -15.30 -5.02
CA TYR A 339 10.12 -15.86 -4.63
C TYR A 339 9.98 -17.33 -5.01
N GLU A 340 10.46 -17.70 -6.20
CA GLU A 340 10.46 -19.09 -6.64
C GLU A 340 11.18 -20.00 -5.62
N GLN A 341 12.35 -19.57 -5.15
CA GLN A 341 13.12 -20.32 -4.15
C GLN A 341 12.45 -20.33 -2.76
N VAL A 342 11.89 -19.20 -2.31
CA VAL A 342 11.18 -19.13 -1.01
C VAL A 342 9.98 -20.09 -1.00
N ILE A 343 9.18 -20.08 -2.06
CA ILE A 343 7.95 -20.87 -2.13
C ILE A 343 8.28 -22.37 -2.26
N GLN A 344 9.26 -22.73 -3.09
CA GLN A 344 9.73 -24.12 -3.19
C GLN A 344 10.25 -24.64 -1.85
N GLU A 345 11.07 -23.85 -1.16
CA GLU A 345 11.61 -24.25 0.15
C GLU A 345 10.52 -24.30 1.23
N ALA A 346 9.58 -23.35 1.25
CA ALA A 346 8.46 -23.38 2.18
C ALA A 346 7.59 -24.63 1.99
N GLN A 347 7.31 -25.03 0.74
CA GLN A 347 6.57 -26.25 0.43
C GLN A 347 7.34 -27.53 0.78
N ARG A 348 8.67 -27.48 0.73
CA ARG A 348 9.54 -28.59 1.19
C ARG A 348 9.48 -28.73 2.72
N LEU A 349 9.43 -27.62 3.44
CA LEU A 349 9.34 -27.57 4.89
C LEU A 349 7.94 -27.93 5.40
N ASP A 350 6.90 -27.48 4.71
CA ASP A 350 5.49 -27.79 5.00
C ASP A 350 4.69 -27.98 3.70
N PRO A 351 4.35 -29.24 3.33
CA PRO A 351 3.58 -29.54 2.12
C PRO A 351 2.15 -28.98 2.09
N SER A 352 1.63 -28.48 3.21
CA SER A 352 0.31 -27.84 3.26
C SER A 352 0.32 -26.41 2.72
N VAL A 353 1.50 -25.81 2.54
CA VAL A 353 1.68 -24.45 2.00
C VAL A 353 1.17 -24.38 0.56
N MET A 354 0.21 -23.48 0.33
CA MET A 354 -0.38 -23.26 -0.98
C MET A 354 -0.38 -21.77 -1.33
N LEU A 355 0.51 -21.39 -2.24
CA LEU A 355 0.50 -20.06 -2.84
C LEU A 355 -0.73 -19.90 -3.74
N LEU A 356 -1.53 -18.88 -3.47
CA LEU A 356 -2.69 -18.51 -4.28
C LEU A 356 -2.45 -17.20 -5.01
N ASN A 357 -3.09 -17.05 -6.17
CA ASN A 357 -3.25 -15.72 -6.75
C ASN A 357 -4.22 -14.87 -5.93
N MET A 358 -4.17 -13.57 -6.15
CA MET A 358 -4.96 -12.60 -5.39
C MET A 358 -6.49 -12.84 -5.49
N PRO A 359 -7.10 -13.01 -6.68
CA PRO A 359 -8.54 -13.29 -6.75
C PRO A 359 -8.96 -14.54 -5.98
N ASP A 360 -8.23 -15.65 -6.14
CA ASP A 360 -8.54 -16.90 -5.43
C ASP A 360 -8.40 -16.74 -3.92
N PHE A 361 -7.32 -16.10 -3.46
CA PHE A 361 -7.06 -15.91 -2.04
C PHE A 361 -8.18 -15.11 -1.35
N PHE A 362 -8.52 -13.93 -1.89
CA PHE A 362 -9.50 -13.05 -1.25
C PHE A 362 -10.93 -13.56 -1.37
N GLU A 363 -11.29 -14.22 -2.48
CA GLU A 363 -12.62 -14.84 -2.60
C GLU A 363 -12.76 -16.02 -1.64
N LEU A 364 -11.74 -16.87 -1.56
CA LEU A 364 -11.74 -18.00 -0.63
C LEU A 364 -11.78 -17.52 0.82
N TYR A 365 -11.03 -16.47 1.16
CA TYR A 365 -11.08 -15.86 2.49
C TYR A 365 -12.46 -15.29 2.80
N ARG A 366 -13.10 -14.59 1.85
CA ARG A 366 -14.48 -14.10 2.01
C ARG A 366 -15.47 -15.24 2.26
N MET A 367 -15.38 -16.33 1.50
CA MET A 367 -16.23 -17.50 1.70
C MET A 367 -16.03 -18.10 3.08
N TRP A 368 -14.77 -18.27 3.50
CA TRP A 368 -14.44 -18.80 4.82
C TRP A 368 -14.95 -17.90 5.96
N LEU A 369 -14.85 -16.58 5.83
CA LEU A 369 -15.40 -15.64 6.81
C LEU A 369 -16.93 -15.78 6.93
N LYS A 370 -17.65 -15.99 5.83
CA LYS A 370 -19.10 -16.24 5.85
C LYS A 370 -19.50 -17.57 6.48
N GLU A 371 -18.60 -18.54 6.50
CA GLU A 371 -18.83 -19.82 7.18
C GLU A 371 -18.55 -19.75 8.69
N LYS A 372 -17.77 -18.76 9.13
CA LYS A 372 -17.31 -18.61 10.52
C LYS A 372 -17.95 -17.46 11.30
N GLY A 373 -18.52 -16.47 10.62
CA GLY A 373 -19.40 -15.45 11.17
C GLY A 373 -20.84 -15.92 11.16
#